data_AF-A0A6J4XT28-F1
#
_entry.id   AF-A0A6J4XT28-F1
#
_cell.length_a   1.000
_cell.length_b   1.000
_cell.length_c   1.000
_cell.angle_alpha   90.00
_cell.angle_beta   90.00
_cell.angle_gamma   90.00
#
_symmetry.space_group_name_H-M   'P 1'
#
loop_
_entity.id
_entity.type
_entity.pdbx_description
1 polymer ?
#
loop_
_entity_poly.entity_id
_entity_poly.type
_entity_poly.pdbx_seq_one_letter_code
_entity_poly.pdbx_strand_id
1 'polypeptide(L)'
;MTTQNTIDKADKLYQMGQCNTAVDLLLDAVRHYPEDTLAYYRLAEHLIDSRQFESALEILNGLPQKEPDFKKKELVGYCYVNLGNLNEADRFADQILSIDPDSASAMNLKGLTAYKKGKKNPPNSFSRSPSALIPISVNHTPTSAP
;
A
#
# COMPACT_ATOMS: atom_id res chain seq x y z
N MET A 1 34.39 1.88 0.33
CA MET A 1 33.30 1.90 1.33
C MET A 1 32.44 0.69 1.09
N THR A 2 32.03 -0.04 2.12
CA THR A 2 31.03 -1.09 1.99
C THR A 2 29.64 -0.46 1.99
N THR A 3 28.67 -1.05 1.29
CA THR A 3 27.28 -0.57 1.25
C THR A 3 26.70 -0.35 2.64
N GLN A 4 27.06 -1.21 3.60
CA GLN A 4 26.65 -1.09 5.00
C GLN A 4 27.05 0.24 5.63
N ASN A 5 28.29 0.71 5.42
CA ASN A 5 28.73 1.98 5.98
C ASN A 5 27.99 3.17 5.34
N THR A 6 27.66 3.06 4.06
CA THR A 6 26.85 4.06 3.35
C THR A 6 25.42 4.12 3.90
N ILE A 7 24.82 2.96 4.18
CA ILE A 7 23.50 2.85 4.83
C ILE A 7 23.54 3.46 6.23
N ASP A 8 24.50 3.07 7.07
CA ASP A 8 24.60 3.57 8.45
C ASP A 8 24.77 5.10 8.48
N LYS A 9 25.46 5.66 7.48
CA LYS A 9 25.58 7.11 7.30
C LYS A 9 24.27 7.73 6.84
N ALA A 10 23.57 7.11 5.88
CA ALA A 10 22.27 7.58 5.43
C ALA A 10 21.23 7.59 6.55
N ASP A 11 21.15 6.52 7.35
CA ASP A 11 20.24 6.42 8.49
C ASP A 11 20.49 7.54 9.51
N LYS A 12 21.75 7.86 9.79
CA LYS A 12 22.13 8.98 10.68
C LYS A 12 21.69 10.33 10.11
N LEU A 13 21.93 10.57 8.81
CA LEU A 13 21.52 11.80 8.14
C LEU A 13 19.99 11.94 8.17
N TYR A 14 19.27 10.84 7.94
CA TYR A 14 17.81 10.80 8.01
C TYR A 14 17.30 11.14 9.42
N GLN A 15 17.90 10.56 10.46
CA GLN A 15 17.59 10.88 11.86
C GLN A 15 17.87 12.34 12.23
N MET A 16 18.84 12.99 11.57
CA MET A 16 19.13 14.42 11.72
C MET A 16 18.16 15.31 10.93
N GLY A 17 17.15 14.75 10.26
CA GLY A 17 16.19 15.47 9.42
C GLY A 17 16.74 15.84 8.04
N GLN A 18 17.96 15.38 7.69
CA GLN A 18 18.57 15.60 6.39
C GLN A 18 18.09 14.55 5.38
N CYS A 19 16.77 14.43 5.23
CA CYS A 19 16.13 13.35 4.47
C CYS A 19 16.59 13.30 3.01
N ASN A 20 16.70 14.46 2.35
CA ASN A 20 17.14 14.52 0.94
C ASN A 20 18.57 13.99 0.78
N THR A 21 19.49 14.43 1.65
CA THR A 21 20.89 13.98 1.61
C THR A 21 21.03 12.48 1.91
N ALA A 22 20.20 11.95 2.81
CA ALA A 22 20.15 10.52 3.08
C ALA A 22 19.69 9.73 1.85
N VAL A 23 18.62 10.19 1.18
CA VAL A 23 18.08 9.58 -0.05
C VAL A 23 19.10 9.64 -1.18
N ASP A 24 19.74 10.80 -1.42
CA ASP A 24 20.78 10.96 -2.44
C ASP A 24 21.94 9.99 -2.23
N LEU A 25 22.39 9.84 -0.97
CA LEU A 25 23.46 8.92 -0.62
C LEU A 25 23.09 7.46 -0.88
N LEU A 26 21.85 7.07 -0.64
CA LEU A 26 21.34 5.72 -0.92
C LEU A 26 21.11 5.48 -2.41
N LEU A 27 20.69 6.50 -3.17
CA LEU A 27 20.59 6.43 -4.63
C LEU A 27 21.97 6.17 -5.26
N ASP A 28 23.00 6.86 -4.78
CA ASP A 28 24.37 6.61 -5.21
C ASP A 28 24.83 5.20 -4.82
N ALA A 29 24.46 4.71 -3.63
CA ALA A 29 24.75 3.34 -3.21
C ALA A 29 24.14 2.30 -4.16
N VAL A 30 22.86 2.45 -4.51
CA VAL A 30 22.15 1.58 -5.46
C VAL A 30 22.80 1.62 -6.85
N ARG A 31 23.26 2.79 -7.29
CA ARG A 31 23.96 2.94 -8.59
C ARG A 31 25.32 2.24 -8.64
N HIS A 32 26.08 2.31 -7.55
CA HIS A 32 27.42 1.71 -7.48
C HIS A 32 27.40 0.22 -7.13
N TYR A 33 26.37 -0.23 -6.42
CA TYR A 33 26.21 -1.60 -5.94
C TYR A 33 24.82 -2.15 -6.28
N PRO A 34 24.48 -2.31 -7.57
CA PRO A 34 23.14 -2.69 -8.02
C PRO A 34 22.69 -4.07 -7.55
N GLU A 35 23.63 -4.96 -7.19
CA GLU A 35 23.33 -6.30 -6.66
C GLU A 35 23.01 -6.32 -5.16
N ASP A 36 23.28 -5.20 -4.46
CA ASP A 36 23.09 -5.09 -3.02
C ASP A 36 21.67 -4.66 -2.69
N THR A 37 20.83 -5.67 -2.47
CA THR A 37 19.41 -5.51 -2.10
C THR A 37 19.20 -4.70 -0.83
N LEU A 38 20.17 -4.63 0.08
CA LEU A 38 20.02 -3.90 1.33
C LEU A 38 19.91 -2.38 1.10
N ALA A 39 20.68 -1.83 0.17
CA ALA A 39 20.61 -0.41 -0.18
C ALA A 39 19.24 -0.02 -0.73
N TYR A 40 18.66 -0.87 -1.57
CA TYR A 40 17.32 -0.66 -2.12
C TYR A 40 16.24 -0.67 -1.05
N TYR A 41 16.26 -1.62 -0.10
CA TYR A 41 15.27 -1.64 0.97
C TYR A 41 15.36 -0.42 1.86
N ARG A 42 16.57 -0.01 2.22
CA ARG A 42 16.78 1.20 3.04
C ARG A 42 16.32 2.46 2.33
N LEU A 43 16.62 2.57 1.04
CA LEU A 43 16.11 3.66 0.20
C LEU A 43 14.58 3.66 0.17
N ALA A 44 13.96 2.52 -0.08
CA ALA A 44 12.50 2.39 -0.10
C ALA A 44 11.87 2.71 1.26
N GLU A 45 12.46 2.28 2.37
CA GLU A 45 12.01 2.59 3.73
C GLU A 45 12.01 4.10 3.99
N HIS A 46 13.12 4.80 3.68
CA HIS A 46 13.18 6.26 3.81
C HIS A 46 12.19 6.99 2.90
N LEU A 47 11.96 6.49 1.68
CA LEU A 47 10.96 7.06 0.77
C LEU A 47 9.54 6.87 1.32
N ILE A 48 9.22 5.69 1.87
CA ILE A 48 7.93 5.40 2.51
C ILE A 48 7.71 6.32 3.72
N ASP A 49 8.71 6.46 4.58
CA ASP A 49 8.65 7.33 5.76
C ASP A 49 8.47 8.80 5.36
N SER A 50 9.06 9.20 4.22
CA SER A 50 8.89 10.51 3.60
C SER A 50 7.59 10.65 2.78
N ARG A 51 6.72 9.63 2.80
CA ARG A 51 5.45 9.55 2.04
C ARG A 51 5.58 9.59 0.51
N GLN A 52 6.76 9.27 -0.02
CA GLN A 52 7.05 9.17 -1.45
C GLN A 52 6.80 7.73 -1.93
N PHE A 53 5.54 7.30 -1.92
CA PHE A 53 5.18 5.90 -2.12
C PHE A 53 5.39 5.43 -3.57
N GLU A 54 5.13 6.29 -4.56
CA GLU A 54 5.38 6.00 -5.97
C GLU A 54 6.88 5.78 -6.24
N SER A 55 7.72 6.69 -5.74
CA SER A 55 9.19 6.55 -5.83
C SER A 55 9.67 5.28 -5.15
N ALA A 56 9.12 4.94 -3.96
CA ALA A 56 9.47 3.71 -3.27
C ALA A 56 9.12 2.46 -4.12
N LEU A 57 7.96 2.45 -4.79
CA LEU A 57 7.58 1.37 -5.70
C LEU A 57 8.54 1.27 -6.89
N GLU A 58 8.97 2.38 -7.48
CA GLU A 58 9.95 2.37 -8.58
C GLU A 58 11.27 1.72 -8.14
N ILE A 59 11.78 2.10 -6.97
CA ILE A 59 13.00 1.51 -6.41
C ILE A 59 12.82 0.02 -6.13
N LEU A 60 11.71 -0.39 -5.50
CA LEU A 60 11.42 -1.79 -5.19
C LEU A 60 11.22 -2.65 -6.46
N ASN A 61 10.70 -2.06 -7.53
CA ASN A 61 10.53 -2.73 -8.83
C ASN A 61 11.87 -2.91 -9.54
N GLY A 62 12.79 -1.96 -9.39
CA GLY A 62 14.17 -2.03 -9.89
C GLY A 62 15.10 -2.93 -9.07
N LEU A 63 14.65 -3.43 -7.91
CA LEU A 63 15.41 -4.37 -7.09
C LEU A 63 15.70 -5.65 -7.90
N PRO A 64 16.96 -6.13 -7.95
CA PRO A 64 17.28 -7.41 -8.57
C PRO A 64 16.46 -8.53 -7.92
N GLN A 65 15.74 -9.31 -8.74
CA GLN A 65 14.84 -10.33 -8.21
C GLN A 65 15.61 -11.44 -7.49
N LYS A 66 15.29 -11.62 -6.21
CA LYS A 66 15.65 -12.80 -5.42
C LYS A 66 14.36 -13.52 -4.99
N GLU A 67 14.29 -14.81 -5.27
CA GLU A 67 13.16 -15.68 -4.90
C GLU A 67 13.14 -15.97 -3.39
N PRO A 68 11.96 -16.23 -2.80
CA PRO A 68 10.87 -15.31 -2.59
C PRO A 68 11.27 -14.18 -1.62
N ASP A 69 11.07 -12.93 -2.03
CA ASP A 69 11.44 -11.77 -1.23
C ASP A 69 10.28 -11.28 -0.34
N PHE A 70 10.28 -11.74 0.90
CA PHE A 70 9.31 -11.33 1.92
C PHE A 70 9.35 -9.83 2.18
N LYS A 71 10.55 -9.25 2.28
CA LYS A 71 10.73 -7.84 2.65
C LYS A 71 10.23 -6.90 1.55
N LYS A 72 10.48 -7.22 0.28
CA LYS A 72 9.89 -6.49 -0.85
C LYS A 72 8.37 -6.53 -0.83
N LYS A 73 7.77 -7.71 -0.62
CA LYS A 73 6.30 -7.84 -0.57
C LYS A 73 5.69 -6.98 0.54
N GLU A 74 6.32 -6.97 1.71
CA GLU A 74 5.92 -6.11 2.83
C GLU A 74 5.94 -4.62 2.44
N LEU A 75 7.08 -4.13 1.94
CA LEU A 75 7.25 -2.71 1.60
C LEU A 75 6.31 -2.27 0.45
N VAL A 76 6.16 -3.10 -0.58
CA VAL A 76 5.21 -2.85 -1.70
C VAL A 76 3.77 -2.81 -1.17
N GLY A 77 3.40 -3.72 -0.27
CA GLY A 77 2.10 -3.72 0.39
C GLY A 77 1.82 -2.40 1.11
N TYR A 78 2.76 -1.92 1.93
CA TYR A 78 2.62 -0.64 2.63
C TYR A 78 2.48 0.55 1.66
N CYS A 79 3.20 0.54 0.53
CA CYS A 79 3.03 1.55 -0.51
C CYS A 79 1.59 1.54 -1.05
N TYR A 80 1.05 0.36 -1.39
CA TYR A 80 -0.32 0.25 -1.90
C TYR A 80 -1.39 0.66 -0.90
N VAL A 81 -1.22 0.37 0.40
CA VAL A 81 -2.11 0.88 1.45
C VAL A 81 -2.12 2.41 1.45
N ASN A 82 -0.95 3.02 1.30
CA ASN A 82 -0.83 4.47 1.36
C ASN A 82 -1.32 5.19 0.10
N LEU A 83 -1.14 4.58 -1.07
CA LEU A 83 -1.74 5.01 -2.33
C LEU A 83 -3.25 4.75 -2.41
N GLY A 84 -3.80 3.96 -1.48
CA GLY A 84 -5.22 3.63 -1.44
C GLY A 84 -5.63 2.54 -2.43
N ASN A 85 -4.66 1.82 -2.99
CA ASN A 85 -4.83 0.63 -3.83
C ASN A 85 -5.04 -0.59 -2.92
N LEU A 86 -6.14 -0.57 -2.18
CA LEU A 86 -6.38 -1.48 -1.05
C LEU A 86 -6.58 -2.94 -1.48
N ASN A 87 -6.95 -3.20 -2.73
CA ASN A 87 -7.06 -4.57 -3.23
C ASN A 87 -5.68 -5.18 -3.49
N GLU A 88 -4.75 -4.41 -4.06
CA GLU A 88 -3.37 -4.89 -4.25
C GLU A 88 -2.66 -5.08 -2.92
N ALA A 89 -2.81 -4.14 -1.97
CA ALA A 89 -2.29 -4.32 -0.61
C ALA A 89 -2.75 -5.63 0.04
N ASP A 90 -4.02 -5.99 -0.13
CA ASP A 90 -4.61 -7.24 0.38
C ASP A 90 -3.93 -8.47 -0.23
N ARG A 91 -3.72 -8.45 -1.55
CA ARG A 91 -3.04 -9.53 -2.29
C ARG A 91 -1.60 -9.72 -1.82
N PHE A 92 -0.86 -8.64 -1.55
CA PHE A 92 0.49 -8.74 -1.01
C PHE A 92 0.50 -9.33 0.40
N ALA A 93 -0.46 -8.97 1.25
CA ALA A 93 -0.60 -9.61 2.55
C ALA A 93 -0.90 -11.11 2.44
N ASP A 94 -1.78 -11.52 1.53
CA ASP A 94 -2.09 -12.94 1.27
C ASP A 94 -0.86 -13.70 0.76
N GLN A 95 -0.07 -13.10 -0.12
CA GLN A 95 1.19 -13.70 -0.58
C GLN A 95 2.18 -13.89 0.56
N ILE A 96 2.25 -12.95 1.51
CA ILE A 96 3.11 -13.10 2.68
C ILE A 96 2.59 -14.23 3.58
N LEU A 97 1.28 -14.27 3.86
CA LEU A 97 0.64 -15.32 4.67
C LEU A 97 0.73 -16.71 4.04
N SER A 98 0.80 -16.81 2.72
CA SER A 98 1.03 -18.09 2.04
C SER A 98 2.44 -18.66 2.26
N ILE A 99 3.40 -17.81 2.62
CA ILE A 99 4.78 -18.19 2.92
C ILE A 99 4.95 -18.39 4.43
N ASP A 100 4.45 -17.44 5.21
CA ASP A 100 4.47 -17.44 6.67
C ASP A 100 3.07 -17.09 7.21
N PRO A 101 2.25 -18.10 7.56
CA PRO A 101 0.90 -17.90 8.09
C PRO A 101 0.83 -17.08 9.38
N ASP A 102 1.91 -17.03 10.16
CA ASP A 102 1.98 -16.32 11.45
C ASP A 102 2.68 -14.95 11.33
N SER A 103 2.91 -14.49 10.10
CA SER A 103 3.59 -13.23 9.82
C SER A 103 2.86 -12.02 10.42
N ALA A 104 3.47 -11.45 11.46
CA ALA A 104 2.98 -10.23 12.11
C ALA A 104 2.89 -9.05 11.13
N SER A 105 3.83 -8.94 10.18
CA SER A 105 3.81 -7.86 9.18
C SER A 105 2.64 -8.00 8.21
N ALA A 106 2.29 -9.23 7.81
CA ALA A 106 1.14 -9.48 6.96
C ALA A 106 -0.18 -9.21 7.69
N MET A 107 -0.29 -9.61 8.95
CA MET A 107 -1.44 -9.29 9.80
C MET A 107 -1.60 -7.77 9.98
N ASN A 108 -0.50 -7.06 10.19
CA ASN A 108 -0.50 -5.59 10.26
C ASN A 108 -0.97 -4.98 8.94
N LEU A 109 -0.47 -5.48 7.81
CA LEU A 109 -0.85 -5.02 6.48
C LEU A 109 -2.35 -5.25 6.20
N LYS A 110 -2.90 -6.41 6.58
CA LYS A 110 -4.35 -6.69 6.54
C LYS A 110 -5.13 -5.70 7.40
N GLY A 111 -4.71 -5.47 8.64
CA GLY A 111 -5.36 -4.55 9.56
C GLY A 111 -5.41 -3.12 9.02
N LEU A 112 -4.28 -2.59 8.54
CA LEU A 112 -4.21 -1.27 7.92
C LEU A 112 -5.07 -1.16 6.67
N THR A 113 -5.06 -2.20 5.84
CA THR A 113 -5.87 -2.28 4.62
C THR A 113 -7.37 -2.25 4.93
N ALA A 114 -7.83 -3.09 5.88
CA ALA A 114 -9.22 -3.15 6.31
C ALA A 114 -9.67 -1.81 6.92
N TYR A 115 -8.84 -1.20 7.78
CA TYR A 115 -9.11 0.11 8.36
C TYR A 115 -9.32 1.18 7.28
N LYS A 116 -8.46 1.22 6.25
CA LYS A 116 -8.63 2.17 5.14
C LYS A 116 -9.84 1.85 4.25
N LYS A 117 -10.19 0.56 4.05
CA LYS A 117 -11.40 0.17 3.30
C LYS A 117 -12.66 0.69 4.02
N GLY A 118 -12.73 0.52 5.35
CA GLY A 118 -13.83 1.03 6.18
C GLY A 118 -13.97 2.55 6.15
N LYS A 119 -12.86 3.29 6.09
CA LYS A 119 -12.90 4.76 5.91
C LYS A 119 -13.42 5.22 4.54
N LYS A 120 -13.15 4.46 3.47
CA LYS A 120 -13.62 4.77 2.11
C LYS A 120 -15.11 4.46 1.93
N ASN A 121 -15.64 3.49 2.66
CA ASN A 121 -17.05 3.13 2.68
C ASN A 121 -17.65 3.45 4.07
N PRO A 122 -17.84 4.74 4.43
CA PRO A 122 -18.54 5.07 5.66
C PRO A 122 -19.95 4.44 5.61
N PRO A 123 -20.52 3.99 6.74
CA PRO A 123 -21.83 3.32 6.78
C PRO A 123 -22.99 4.10 6.12
N ASN A 124 -22.80 5.40 5.86
CA ASN A 124 -23.76 6.28 5.19
C ASN A 124 -23.60 6.37 3.66
N SER A 125 -22.68 5.64 3.01
CA SER A 125 -22.59 5.57 1.55
C SER A 125 -23.63 4.61 0.96
N PHE A 126 -24.89 4.73 1.39
CA PHE A 126 -26.01 4.04 0.76
C PHE A 126 -26.34 4.78 -0.54
N SER A 127 -25.69 4.37 -1.64
CA SER A 127 -26.10 4.74 -2.98
C SER A 127 -27.52 4.22 -3.21
N ARG A 128 -28.53 5.08 -3.00
CA ARG A 128 -29.87 4.81 -3.52
C ARG A 128 -29.82 4.97 -5.04
N SER A 129 -29.55 3.89 -5.75
CA SER A 129 -30.00 3.78 -7.13
C SER A 129 -31.54 3.81 -7.13
N PRO A 130 -32.19 4.70 -7.90
CA PRO A 130 -33.65 4.73 -7.98
C PRO A 130 -34.11 3.61 -8.91
N SER A 131 -34.13 2.37 -8.41
CA SER A 131 -34.77 1.25 -9.11
C SER A 131 -36.26 1.22 -8.77
N ALA A 132 -37.06 1.60 -9.76
CA ALA A 132 -38.45 1.19 -9.99
C ALA A 132 -39.48 1.50 -8.88
N LEU A 133 -40.04 2.72 -8.91
CA LEU A 133 -41.44 2.90 -8.51
C LEU A 133 -42.31 2.60 -9.74
N ILE A 134 -42.82 1.38 -9.82
CA ILE A 134 -43.98 1.06 -10.65
C ILE A 134 -45.19 1.55 -9.86
N PRO A 135 -45.92 2.60 -10.28
CA PRO A 135 -47.14 2.99 -9.57
C PRO A 135 -48.23 1.94 -9.84
N ILE A 136 -48.69 1.30 -8.76
CA ILE A 136 -49.86 0.43 -8.77
C ILE A 136 -51.08 1.35 -8.91
N SER A 137 -51.68 1.44 -10.09
CA SER A 137 -52.94 2.16 -10.28
C SER A 137 -54.07 1.31 -9.71
N VAL A 138 -54.61 1.72 -8.57
CA VAL A 138 -55.82 1.11 -7.97
C VAL A 138 -57.06 1.67 -8.68
N ASN A 139 -57.72 0.78 -9.43
CA ASN A 139 -59.06 1.00 -9.98
C ASN A 139 -60.07 1.28 -8.86
N HIS A 140 -60.84 2.35 -8.99
CA HIS A 140 -62.16 2.46 -8.38
C HIS A 140 -63.18 2.87 -9.44
N THR A 141 -63.99 1.91 -9.87
CA THR A 141 -65.25 2.13 -10.57
C THR A 141 -66.32 2.58 -9.58
N PRO A 142 -67.14 3.60 -9.88
CA PRO A 142 -68.41 3.79 -9.21
C PRO A 142 -69.53 3.16 -10.05
N THR A 143 -70.04 2.02 -9.58
CA THR A 143 -71.46 1.63 -9.71
C THR A 143 -72.16 2.32 -8.54
N SER A 144 -73.28 3.03 -8.67
CA SER A 144 -74.56 2.57 -9.18
C SER A 144 -75.55 3.74 -9.31
N ALA A 145 -76.39 3.71 -10.35
CA ALA A 145 -77.71 4.35 -10.38
C ALA A 145 -78.67 3.61 -9.43
N PRO A 146 -79.88 4.13 -9.15
CA PRO A 146 -80.93 4.31 -10.16
C PRO A 146 -81.34 5.77 -10.42
#